data_AF-A0A2K8VFD1-F1
#
_entry.id   AF-A0A2K8VFD1-F1
#
_cell.length_a   1.000
_cell.length_b   1.000
_cell.length_c   1.000
_cell.angle_alpha   90.00
_cell.angle_beta   90.00
_cell.angle_gamma   90.00
#
_symmetry.space_group_name_H-M   'P 1'
#
loop_
_entity.id
_entity.type
_entity.pdbx_description
1 polymer ?
#
loop_
_entity_poly.entity_id
_entity_poly.type
_entity_poly.pdbx_seq_one_letter_code
_entity_poly.pdbx_strand_id
1 'polypeptide(L)'
;MRLKKSIDNLYTVFSIYHVEGNLRERSCNCCVTNEEIKQLLSKPFRELRKGDINHFMTSAITTYGDVNDYKHFLPRILELTLDYDVLSDFVIFEKLEYANWKSWQENEVSAVEVFFESLFIFYLKNNSNSFELSDVINLSIKYLGEKRTFNIWKENLSESHLSFFVDYKLGISDLLLLDFKKTLFEKWISSDFILNKLEALFLKTKDKIDANRISIAYTILLNERDLK
;
A
#
# COMPACT_ATOMS: atom_id res chain seq x y z
N MET A 1 8.16 -10.51 11.48
CA MET A 1 7.18 -11.19 12.38
C MET A 1 5.77 -10.57 12.34
N ARG A 2 5.61 -9.24 12.28
CA ARG A 2 4.29 -8.58 12.31
C ARG A 2 3.45 -8.81 11.03
N LEU A 3 4.04 -8.65 9.85
CA LEU A 3 3.33 -8.81 8.56
C LEU A 3 2.83 -10.24 8.31
N LYS A 4 3.65 -11.26 8.59
CA LYS A 4 3.20 -12.66 8.47
C LYS A 4 1.96 -12.94 9.33
N LYS A 5 1.94 -12.42 10.57
CA LYS A 5 0.79 -12.57 11.47
C LYS A 5 -0.46 -11.84 10.94
N SER A 6 -0.32 -10.66 10.34
CA SER A 6 -1.48 -9.97 9.75
C SER A 6 -2.01 -10.71 8.51
N ILE A 7 -1.13 -11.32 7.71
CA ILE A 7 -1.55 -12.20 6.60
C ILE A 7 -2.31 -13.42 7.14
N ASP A 8 -1.75 -14.13 8.13
CA ASP A 8 -2.43 -15.28 8.75
C ASP A 8 -3.79 -14.88 9.36
N ASN A 9 -3.91 -13.67 9.90
CA ASN A 9 -5.17 -13.12 10.39
C ASN A 9 -6.19 -12.88 9.26
N LEU A 10 -5.78 -12.35 8.11
CA LEU A 10 -6.65 -12.23 6.94
C LEU A 10 -7.24 -13.59 6.54
N TYR A 11 -6.37 -14.60 6.42
CA TYR A 11 -6.79 -15.96 6.10
C TYR A 11 -7.78 -16.53 7.12
N THR A 12 -7.63 -16.20 8.40
CA THR A 12 -8.51 -16.66 9.46
C THR A 12 -9.86 -15.96 9.42
N VAL A 13 -9.87 -14.63 9.27
CA VAL A 13 -11.10 -13.83 9.28
C VAL A 13 -11.97 -14.11 8.06
N PHE A 14 -11.35 -14.22 6.88
CA PHE A 14 -12.06 -14.46 5.64
C PHE A 14 -12.26 -15.96 5.33
N SER A 15 -11.87 -16.89 6.22
CA SER A 15 -12.04 -18.32 5.98
C SER A 15 -13.50 -18.77 5.91
N ILE A 16 -14.43 -17.94 6.42
CA ILE A 16 -15.87 -18.20 6.36
C ILE A 16 -16.43 -18.10 4.93
N TYR A 17 -15.70 -17.41 4.03
CA TYR A 17 -16.08 -17.29 2.64
C TYR A 17 -15.49 -18.42 1.83
N HIS A 18 -16.32 -19.03 1.00
CA HIS A 18 -15.95 -20.07 0.07
C HIS A 18 -16.52 -19.71 -1.30
N VAL A 19 -15.87 -20.18 -2.36
CA VAL A 19 -16.49 -20.13 -3.70
C VAL A 19 -17.63 -21.13 -3.70
N GLU A 20 -18.84 -20.66 -3.42
CA GLU A 20 -20.04 -21.49 -3.40
C GLU A 20 -20.60 -21.70 -4.81
N GLY A 21 -21.03 -22.93 -5.09
CA GLY A 21 -21.65 -23.28 -6.37
C GLY A 21 -20.72 -23.06 -7.56
N ASN A 22 -21.28 -22.63 -8.69
CA ASN A 22 -20.53 -22.43 -9.91
C ASN A 22 -20.18 -20.95 -10.11
N LEU A 23 -18.91 -20.58 -9.90
CA LEU A 23 -18.38 -19.23 -10.14
C LEU A 23 -18.73 -18.68 -11.54
N ARG A 24 -18.96 -19.57 -12.51
CA ARG A 24 -19.41 -19.22 -13.86
C ARG A 24 -20.71 -18.42 -13.87
N GLU A 25 -21.66 -18.76 -13.02
CA GLU A 25 -22.99 -18.13 -12.99
C GLU A 25 -22.91 -16.65 -12.57
N ARG A 26 -21.87 -16.31 -11.80
CA ARG A 26 -21.59 -14.96 -11.32
C ARG A 26 -20.50 -14.25 -12.11
N SER A 27 -20.14 -14.78 -13.28
CA SER A 27 -19.08 -14.23 -14.12
C SER A 27 -19.60 -13.93 -15.53
N CYS A 28 -19.11 -12.87 -16.15
CA CYS A 28 -19.52 -12.47 -17.49
C CYS A 28 -19.00 -13.43 -18.57
N ASN A 29 -19.90 -13.96 -19.40
CA ASN A 29 -19.57 -14.98 -20.41
C ASN A 29 -18.68 -14.50 -21.55
N CYS A 30 -18.68 -13.20 -21.87
CA CYS A 30 -17.79 -12.64 -22.90
C CYS A 30 -16.44 -12.18 -22.35
N CYS A 31 -16.33 -11.96 -21.05
CA CYS A 31 -15.09 -11.48 -20.42
C CYS A 31 -14.25 -12.61 -19.85
N VAL A 32 -14.88 -13.60 -19.23
CA VAL A 32 -14.22 -14.68 -18.50
C VAL A 32 -14.54 -16.00 -19.18
N THR A 33 -13.56 -16.86 -19.38
CA THR A 33 -13.72 -18.19 -19.97
C THR A 33 -13.86 -19.28 -18.91
N ASN A 34 -14.44 -20.43 -19.27
CA ASN A 34 -14.50 -21.59 -18.37
C ASN A 34 -13.12 -22.14 -18.01
N GLU A 35 -12.15 -22.01 -18.92
CA GLU A 35 -10.78 -22.48 -18.69
C GLU A 35 -10.08 -21.61 -17.64
N GLU A 36 -10.28 -20.29 -17.66
CA GLU A 36 -9.75 -19.40 -16.61
C GLU A 36 -10.34 -19.70 -15.23
N ILE A 37 -11.66 -19.96 -15.15
CA ILE A 37 -12.31 -20.38 -13.89
C ILE A 37 -11.71 -21.69 -13.41
N LYS A 38 -11.55 -22.66 -14.31
CA LYS A 38 -10.96 -23.96 -13.97
C LYS A 38 -9.52 -23.80 -13.48
N GLN A 39 -8.71 -22.96 -14.12
CA GLN A 39 -7.33 -22.70 -13.72
C GLN A 39 -7.26 -22.06 -12.34
N LEU A 40 -8.09 -21.03 -12.08
CA LEU A 40 -8.19 -20.37 -10.78
C LEU A 40 -8.55 -21.35 -9.66
N LEU A 41 -9.44 -22.30 -9.94
CA LEU A 41 -9.92 -23.29 -8.96
C LEU A 41 -9.10 -24.60 -8.93
N SER A 42 -8.11 -24.75 -9.81
CA SER A 42 -7.34 -26.01 -9.96
C SER A 42 -6.25 -26.20 -8.92
N LYS A 43 -5.83 -25.13 -8.23
CA LYS A 43 -4.71 -25.14 -7.29
C LYS A 43 -5.20 -24.89 -5.86
N PRO A 44 -4.50 -25.41 -4.85
CA PRO A 44 -4.72 -24.99 -3.47
C PRO A 44 -4.67 -23.46 -3.36
N PHE A 45 -5.61 -22.89 -2.63
CA PHE A 45 -5.80 -21.44 -2.51
C PHE A 45 -4.50 -20.66 -2.18
N ARG A 46 -3.64 -21.22 -1.32
CA ARG A 46 -2.35 -20.61 -0.92
C ARG A 46 -1.22 -20.77 -1.95
N GLU A 47 -1.41 -21.60 -2.97
CA GLU A 47 -0.42 -21.87 -4.01
C GLU A 47 -0.65 -21.06 -5.30
N LEU A 48 -1.77 -20.32 -5.39
CA LEU A 48 -2.09 -19.46 -6.52
C LEU A 48 -1.02 -18.39 -6.72
N ARG A 49 -0.35 -18.40 -7.86
CA ARG A 49 0.63 -17.36 -8.23
C ARG A 49 -0.10 -16.16 -8.83
N LYS A 50 0.58 -15.02 -8.93
CA LYS A 50 0.07 -13.81 -9.61
C LYS A 50 -0.60 -14.16 -10.95
N GLY A 51 0.09 -14.89 -11.83
CA GLY A 51 -0.45 -15.28 -13.13
C GLY A 51 -1.71 -16.15 -13.09
N ASP A 52 -1.92 -16.93 -12.03
CA ASP A 52 -3.10 -17.81 -11.89
C ASP A 52 -4.35 -17.01 -11.49
N ILE A 53 -4.17 -15.90 -10.77
CA ILE A 53 -5.27 -15.11 -10.20
C ILE A 53 -5.41 -13.72 -10.85
N ASN A 54 -4.49 -13.31 -11.72
CA ASN A 54 -4.38 -11.94 -12.23
C ASN A 54 -5.69 -11.39 -12.81
N HIS A 55 -6.35 -12.16 -13.67
CA HIS A 55 -7.61 -11.72 -14.26
C HIS A 55 -8.70 -11.58 -13.20
N PHE A 56 -8.77 -12.49 -12.23
CA PHE A 56 -9.68 -12.33 -11.10
C PHE A 56 -9.37 -11.06 -10.30
N MET A 57 -8.10 -10.78 -9.96
CA MET A 57 -7.72 -9.59 -9.19
C MET A 57 -8.17 -8.28 -9.84
N THR A 58 -8.06 -8.17 -11.18
CA THR A 58 -8.39 -6.94 -11.90
C THR A 58 -9.87 -6.85 -12.30
N SER A 59 -10.60 -7.97 -12.32
CA SER A 59 -12.00 -8.04 -12.77
C SER A 59 -13.00 -8.48 -11.70
N ALA A 60 -12.55 -8.72 -10.47
CA ALA A 60 -13.38 -9.09 -9.34
C ALA A 60 -14.59 -8.15 -9.21
N ILE A 61 -15.76 -8.73 -8.93
CA ILE A 61 -17.05 -8.05 -8.68
C ILE A 61 -17.64 -7.38 -9.93
N THR A 62 -16.82 -6.89 -10.87
CA THR A 62 -17.29 -6.22 -12.08
C THR A 62 -17.72 -7.22 -13.15
N THR A 63 -16.87 -8.21 -13.43
CA THR A 63 -17.11 -9.21 -14.50
C THR A 63 -16.72 -10.62 -14.07
N TYR A 64 -16.09 -10.78 -12.91
CA TYR A 64 -15.57 -12.06 -12.44
C TYR A 64 -15.93 -12.28 -10.96
N GLY A 65 -16.99 -13.04 -10.70
CA GLY A 65 -17.50 -13.33 -9.35
C GLY A 65 -18.20 -12.16 -8.67
N ASP A 66 -18.67 -12.39 -7.45
CA ASP A 66 -19.32 -11.39 -6.59
C ASP A 66 -18.45 -10.96 -5.39
N VAL A 67 -19.05 -10.24 -4.44
CA VAL A 67 -18.36 -9.76 -3.22
C VAL A 67 -17.90 -10.91 -2.32
N ASN A 68 -18.66 -12.00 -2.21
CA ASN A 68 -18.27 -13.15 -1.39
C ASN A 68 -17.12 -13.92 -2.03
N ASP A 69 -17.15 -14.07 -3.36
CA ASP A 69 -16.02 -14.63 -4.11
C ASP A 69 -14.76 -13.75 -3.92
N TYR A 70 -14.91 -12.42 -4.00
CA TYR A 70 -13.80 -11.50 -3.75
C TYR A 70 -13.24 -11.64 -2.34
N LYS A 71 -14.12 -11.69 -1.32
CA LYS A 71 -13.72 -11.90 0.08
C LYS A 71 -13.00 -13.24 0.29
N HIS A 72 -13.42 -14.30 -0.39
CA HIS A 72 -12.71 -15.58 -0.37
C HIS A 72 -11.27 -15.44 -0.86
N PHE A 73 -11.06 -14.75 -1.98
CA PHE A 73 -9.74 -14.60 -2.58
C PHE A 73 -8.88 -13.48 -1.97
N LEU A 74 -9.49 -12.51 -1.27
CA LEU A 74 -8.84 -11.32 -0.75
C LEU A 74 -7.56 -11.59 0.07
N PRO A 75 -7.50 -12.58 1.00
CA PRO A 75 -6.28 -12.88 1.72
C PRO A 75 -5.09 -13.19 0.81
N ARG A 76 -5.34 -13.93 -0.29
CA ARG A 76 -4.29 -14.26 -1.24
C ARG A 76 -3.89 -13.08 -2.10
N ILE A 77 -4.87 -12.27 -2.53
CA ILE A 77 -4.62 -11.04 -3.29
C ILE A 77 -3.71 -10.11 -2.48
N LEU A 78 -4.03 -9.88 -1.20
CA LEU A 78 -3.23 -9.03 -0.32
C LEU A 78 -1.87 -9.65 0.00
N GLU A 79 -1.76 -10.96 0.20
CA GLU A 79 -0.45 -11.62 0.38
C GLU A 79 0.47 -11.43 -0.85
N LEU A 80 -0.09 -11.49 -2.07
CA LEU A 80 0.65 -11.33 -3.31
C LEU A 80 1.19 -9.91 -3.52
N THR A 81 0.71 -8.89 -2.77
CA THR A 81 1.24 -7.51 -2.83
C THR A 81 2.69 -7.38 -2.35
N LEU A 82 3.27 -8.44 -1.78
CA LEU A 82 4.72 -8.53 -1.53
C LEU A 82 5.54 -8.60 -2.83
N ASP A 83 4.91 -8.97 -3.94
CA ASP A 83 5.46 -8.83 -5.29
C ASP A 83 5.20 -7.39 -5.79
N TYR A 84 6.26 -6.69 -6.19
CA TYR A 84 6.17 -5.29 -6.62
C TYR A 84 5.21 -5.07 -7.80
N ASP A 85 5.10 -6.04 -8.71
CA ASP A 85 4.19 -5.90 -9.83
C ASP A 85 2.71 -5.89 -9.39
N VAL A 86 2.41 -6.51 -8.25
CA VAL A 86 1.07 -6.50 -7.66
C VAL A 86 0.87 -5.24 -6.82
N LEU A 87 1.91 -4.83 -6.07
CA LEU A 87 1.91 -3.60 -5.28
C LEU A 87 1.64 -2.36 -6.13
N SER A 88 2.23 -2.30 -7.32
CA SER A 88 2.16 -1.15 -8.23
C SER A 88 0.88 -1.12 -9.08
N ASP A 89 0.06 -2.18 -9.07
CA ASP A 89 -1.18 -2.25 -9.84
C ASP A 89 -2.36 -1.67 -9.05
N PHE A 90 -2.66 -0.39 -9.31
CA PHE A 90 -3.76 0.33 -8.66
C PHE A 90 -5.13 -0.35 -8.84
N VAL A 91 -5.37 -1.06 -9.96
CA VAL A 91 -6.68 -1.65 -10.28
C VAL A 91 -7.06 -2.72 -9.27
N ILE A 92 -6.07 -3.47 -8.77
CA ILE A 92 -6.25 -4.53 -7.77
C ILE A 92 -6.82 -3.94 -6.47
N PHE A 93 -6.33 -2.76 -6.09
CA PHE A 93 -6.72 -2.08 -4.87
C PHE A 93 -8.07 -1.37 -5.00
N GLU A 94 -8.42 -0.85 -6.18
CA GLU A 94 -9.76 -0.28 -6.41
C GLU A 94 -10.90 -1.27 -6.13
N LYS A 95 -10.65 -2.58 -6.20
CA LYS A 95 -11.66 -3.59 -5.88
C LYS A 95 -12.13 -3.57 -4.43
N LEU A 96 -11.29 -3.19 -3.47
CA LEU A 96 -11.71 -3.02 -2.07
C LEU A 96 -12.76 -1.92 -1.94
N GLU A 97 -12.54 -0.78 -2.60
CA GLU A 97 -13.48 0.34 -2.60
C GLU A 97 -14.76 -0.01 -3.36
N TYR A 98 -14.64 -0.67 -4.51
CA TYR A 98 -15.78 -1.15 -5.28
C TYR A 98 -16.65 -2.13 -4.48
N ALA A 99 -16.04 -2.94 -3.63
CA ALA A 99 -16.73 -3.86 -2.72
C ALA A 99 -17.32 -3.19 -1.47
N ASN A 100 -17.17 -1.86 -1.34
CA ASN A 100 -17.55 -1.06 -0.19
C ASN A 100 -17.06 -1.66 1.14
N TRP A 101 -15.76 -2.00 1.20
CA TRP A 101 -15.19 -2.79 2.29
C TRP A 101 -15.41 -2.21 3.69
N LYS A 102 -15.55 -0.88 3.82
CA LYS A 102 -15.85 -0.23 5.11
C LYS A 102 -17.25 -0.56 5.66
N SER A 103 -18.15 -1.12 4.84
CA SER A 103 -19.48 -1.58 5.27
C SER A 103 -19.51 -3.03 5.75
N TRP A 104 -18.38 -3.73 5.67
CA TRP A 104 -18.24 -5.12 6.09
C TRP A 104 -18.26 -5.28 7.61
N GLN A 105 -18.17 -6.53 8.10
CA GLN A 105 -18.13 -6.79 9.54
C GLN A 105 -16.88 -6.14 10.17
N GLU A 106 -16.98 -5.71 11.42
CA GLU A 106 -15.90 -4.97 12.09
C GLU A 106 -14.58 -5.74 12.13
N ASN A 107 -14.63 -7.07 12.32
CA ASN A 107 -13.46 -7.94 12.28
C ASN A 107 -12.81 -7.99 10.88
N GLU A 108 -13.60 -7.95 9.81
CA GLU A 108 -13.13 -7.94 8.42
C GLU A 108 -12.44 -6.61 8.08
N VAL A 109 -13.10 -5.49 8.42
CA VAL A 109 -12.52 -4.15 8.28
C VAL A 109 -11.20 -4.05 9.06
N SER A 110 -11.22 -4.50 10.32
CA SER A 110 -10.04 -4.49 11.18
C SER A 110 -8.90 -5.34 10.60
N ALA A 111 -9.18 -6.52 10.05
CA ALA A 111 -8.16 -7.38 9.46
C ALA A 111 -7.47 -6.72 8.25
N VAL A 112 -8.23 -6.06 7.38
CA VAL A 112 -7.71 -5.31 6.22
C VAL A 112 -6.84 -4.13 6.68
N GLU A 113 -7.30 -3.35 7.66
CA GLU A 113 -6.52 -2.22 8.21
C GLU A 113 -5.21 -2.70 8.88
N VAL A 114 -5.28 -3.76 9.68
CA VAL A 114 -4.09 -4.34 10.33
C VAL A 114 -3.08 -4.85 9.30
N PHE A 115 -3.55 -5.37 8.17
CA PHE A 115 -2.70 -5.75 7.05
C PHE A 115 -1.97 -4.54 6.47
N PHE A 116 -2.68 -3.48 6.05
CA PHE A 116 -2.05 -2.30 5.45
C PHE A 116 -1.09 -1.60 6.42
N GLU A 117 -1.42 -1.53 7.70
CA GLU A 117 -0.50 -1.01 8.72
C GLU A 117 0.78 -1.86 8.82
N SER A 118 0.63 -3.18 8.81
CA SER A 118 1.77 -4.10 8.91
C SER A 118 2.61 -4.11 7.64
N LEU A 119 1.99 -3.94 6.46
CA LEU A 119 2.64 -3.79 5.16
C LEU A 119 3.49 -2.52 5.17
N PHE A 120 2.90 -1.39 5.58
CA PHE A 120 3.62 -0.12 5.63
C PHE A 120 4.85 -0.18 6.53
N ILE A 121 4.68 -0.70 7.75
CA ILE A 121 5.79 -0.87 8.70
C ILE A 121 6.87 -1.82 8.15
N PHE A 122 6.49 -2.81 7.35
CA PHE A 122 7.44 -3.70 6.70
C PHE A 122 8.29 -2.94 5.67
N TYR A 123 7.69 -2.17 4.77
CA TYR A 123 8.44 -1.39 3.77
C TYR A 123 9.33 -0.32 4.43
N LEU A 124 8.84 0.34 5.49
CA LEU A 124 9.66 1.26 6.29
C LEU A 124 10.87 0.57 6.97
N LYS A 125 10.84 -0.74 7.21
CA LYS A 125 11.93 -1.43 7.93
C LYS A 125 12.92 -2.13 7.02
N ASN A 126 12.60 -2.34 5.74
CA ASN A 126 13.40 -3.16 4.84
C ASN A 126 14.18 -2.36 3.77
N ASN A 127 14.39 -1.05 3.98
CA ASN A 127 15.12 -0.17 3.06
C ASN A 127 14.61 -0.27 1.61
N SER A 128 13.29 -0.24 1.46
CA SER A 128 12.63 -0.22 0.16
C SER A 128 13.08 0.96 -0.68
N ASN A 129 13.06 0.78 -2.00
CA ASN A 129 13.39 1.88 -2.91
C ASN A 129 12.28 2.96 -2.89
N SER A 130 12.54 4.12 -3.49
CA SER A 130 11.59 5.25 -3.46
C SER A 130 10.25 4.95 -4.12
N PHE A 131 10.21 4.10 -5.15
CA PHE A 131 8.98 3.72 -5.84
C PHE A 131 8.10 2.82 -4.97
N GLU A 132 8.67 1.74 -4.44
CA GLU A 132 8.00 0.84 -3.49
C GLU A 132 7.46 1.60 -2.28
N LEU A 133 8.27 2.53 -1.75
CA LEU A 133 7.87 3.36 -0.62
C LEU A 133 6.70 4.29 -0.99
N SER A 134 6.71 4.87 -2.19
CA SER A 134 5.60 5.70 -2.69
C SER A 134 4.30 4.92 -2.75
N ASP A 135 4.33 3.74 -3.37
CA ASP A 135 3.13 2.92 -3.58
C ASP A 135 2.53 2.49 -2.24
N VAL A 136 3.37 2.02 -1.31
CA VAL A 136 2.87 1.62 0.01
C VAL A 136 2.37 2.81 0.83
N ILE A 137 2.93 4.02 0.68
CA ILE A 137 2.40 5.24 1.32
C ILE A 137 1.01 5.55 0.79
N ASN A 138 0.83 5.51 -0.54
CA ASN A 138 -0.45 5.76 -1.19
C ASN A 138 -1.51 4.78 -0.70
N LEU A 139 -1.19 3.48 -0.65
CA LEU A 139 -2.08 2.46 -0.12
C LEU A 139 -2.39 2.69 1.36
N SER A 140 -1.38 3.01 2.16
CA SER A 140 -1.56 3.28 3.59
C SER A 140 -2.49 4.46 3.82
N ILE A 141 -2.32 5.55 3.08
CA ILE A 141 -3.19 6.72 3.17
C ILE A 141 -4.61 6.39 2.71
N LYS A 142 -4.75 5.66 1.61
CA LYS A 142 -6.05 5.25 1.08
C LYS A 142 -6.84 4.41 2.09
N TYR A 143 -6.21 3.42 2.72
CA TYR A 143 -6.94 2.45 3.55
C TYR A 143 -6.91 2.73 5.06
N LEU A 144 -5.91 3.46 5.56
CA LEU A 144 -5.75 3.83 6.98
C LEU A 144 -6.09 5.29 7.27
N GLY A 145 -6.07 6.15 6.25
CA GLY A 145 -6.19 7.59 6.37
C GLY A 145 -4.86 8.29 6.72
N GLU A 146 -4.69 9.51 6.22
CA GLU A 146 -3.47 10.31 6.32
C GLU A 146 -2.91 10.43 7.75
N LYS A 147 -3.78 10.77 8.73
CA LYS A 147 -3.37 10.96 10.13
C LYS A 147 -2.77 9.69 10.73
N ARG A 148 -3.36 8.53 10.48
CA ARG A 148 -2.87 7.25 10.99
C ARG A 148 -1.56 6.87 10.31
N THR A 149 -1.49 7.04 8.99
CA THR A 149 -0.25 6.78 8.22
C THR A 149 0.91 7.63 8.70
N PHE A 150 0.74 8.94 8.85
CA PHE A 150 1.84 9.82 9.31
C PHE A 150 2.28 9.52 10.75
N ASN A 151 1.36 9.11 11.62
CA ASN A 151 1.74 8.65 12.97
C ASN A 151 2.60 7.38 12.92
N ILE A 152 2.19 6.37 12.12
CA ILE A 152 2.97 5.14 11.93
C ILE A 152 4.36 5.46 11.35
N TRP A 153 4.41 6.33 10.34
CA TRP A 153 5.67 6.72 9.71
C TRP A 153 6.57 7.46 10.70
N LYS A 154 6.02 8.39 11.49
CA LYS A 154 6.74 9.11 12.55
C LYS A 154 7.39 8.15 13.56
N GLU A 155 6.66 7.12 13.99
CA GLU A 155 7.15 6.12 14.95
C GLU A 155 8.21 5.18 14.39
N ASN A 156 8.25 5.00 13.06
CA ASN A 156 9.15 4.06 12.38
C ASN A 156 10.14 4.78 11.44
N LEU A 157 10.32 6.09 11.60
CA LEU A 157 11.18 6.90 10.73
C LEU A 157 12.65 6.54 10.94
N SER A 158 13.34 6.17 9.87
CA SER A 158 14.77 5.95 9.81
C SER A 158 15.46 7.10 9.04
N GLU A 159 16.78 7.12 9.07
CA GLU A 159 17.57 8.10 8.31
C GLU A 159 17.46 7.87 6.80
N SER A 160 17.32 6.61 6.34
CA SER A 160 17.11 6.29 4.93
C SER A 160 15.78 6.82 4.41
N HIS A 161 14.79 7.07 5.26
CA HIS A 161 13.55 7.74 4.85
C HIS A 161 13.70 9.25 4.73
N LEU A 162 14.72 9.87 5.34
CA LEU A 162 14.91 11.31 5.22
C LEU A 162 15.38 11.69 3.82
N SER A 163 16.15 10.82 3.14
CA SER A 163 16.53 11.03 1.74
C SER A 163 15.31 11.02 0.82
N PHE A 164 14.26 10.25 1.14
CA PHE A 164 12.99 10.30 0.42
C PHE A 164 12.37 11.70 0.45
N PHE A 165 12.37 12.38 1.60
CA PHE A 165 11.85 13.76 1.70
C PHE A 165 12.71 14.76 0.94
N VAL A 166 14.04 14.58 0.98
CA VAL A 166 14.98 15.39 0.20
C VAL A 166 14.70 15.23 -1.30
N ASP A 167 14.57 13.99 -1.78
CA ASP A 167 14.32 13.70 -3.20
C ASP A 167 12.96 14.19 -3.68
N TYR A 168 11.93 14.04 -2.84
CA TYR A 168 10.60 14.61 -3.07
C TYR A 168 10.69 16.13 -3.25
N LYS A 169 11.40 16.83 -2.35
CA LYS A 169 11.46 18.30 -2.38
C LYS A 169 12.34 18.87 -3.48
N LEU A 170 13.37 18.15 -3.87
CA LEU A 170 14.24 18.59 -4.96
C LEU A 170 13.65 18.26 -6.35
N GLY A 171 12.47 17.64 -6.43
CA GLY A 171 11.89 17.20 -7.71
C GLY A 171 12.73 16.13 -8.41
N ILE A 172 13.64 15.47 -7.68
CA ILE A 172 14.46 14.38 -8.23
C ILE A 172 13.59 13.13 -8.43
N SER A 173 12.53 13.02 -7.62
CA SER A 173 11.49 12.03 -7.81
C SER A 173 10.23 12.70 -8.37
N ASP A 174 10.26 13.04 -9.66
CA ASP A 174 9.10 13.51 -10.46
C ASP A 174 7.95 12.46 -10.55
N LEU A 175 8.09 11.32 -9.88
CA LEU A 175 7.22 10.15 -9.95
C LEU A 175 6.45 9.84 -8.66
N LEU A 176 6.59 10.65 -7.60
CA LEU A 176 5.79 10.50 -6.40
C LEU A 176 4.42 11.17 -6.62
N LEU A 177 3.60 10.53 -7.47
CA LEU A 177 2.16 10.78 -7.54
C LEU A 177 1.53 10.33 -6.23
N LEU A 178 1.77 11.13 -5.20
CA LEU A 178 1.05 11.08 -3.96
C LEU A 178 -0.35 11.62 -4.26
N ASP A 179 -1.28 10.74 -4.63
CA ASP A 179 -2.65 11.06 -5.03
C ASP A 179 -3.52 11.64 -3.89
N PHE A 180 -2.94 11.82 -2.70
CA PHE A 180 -3.63 12.35 -1.53
C PHE A 180 -3.55 13.88 -1.46
N LYS A 181 -4.19 14.50 -0.44
CA LYS A 181 -4.13 15.96 -0.25
C LYS A 181 -2.70 16.39 0.05
N LYS A 182 -1.98 16.82 -0.98
CA LYS A 182 -0.62 17.36 -0.90
C LYS A 182 -0.45 18.30 0.29
N THR A 183 -1.45 19.13 0.60
CA THR A 183 -1.42 20.08 1.71
C THR A 183 -1.09 19.49 3.10
N LEU A 184 -1.62 18.30 3.45
CA LEU A 184 -1.41 17.70 4.77
C LEU A 184 -0.05 17.02 4.90
N PHE A 185 0.42 16.34 3.85
CA PHE A 185 1.79 15.83 3.80
C PHE A 185 2.80 16.95 3.79
N GLU A 186 2.60 17.99 2.97
CA GLU A 186 3.49 19.14 2.93
C GLU A 186 3.61 19.79 4.30
N LYS A 187 2.48 19.94 5.02
CA LYS A 187 2.49 20.42 6.40
C LYS A 187 3.24 19.48 7.36
N TRP A 188 3.18 18.18 7.13
CA TRP A 188 3.85 17.20 7.97
C TRP A 188 5.37 17.17 7.72
N ILE A 189 5.81 17.15 6.46
CA ILE A 189 7.24 17.15 6.12
C ILE A 189 7.92 18.50 6.42
N SER A 190 7.15 19.59 6.48
CA SER A 190 7.63 20.90 6.94
C SER A 190 7.54 21.09 8.46
N SER A 191 7.22 20.05 9.24
CA SER A 191 7.11 20.16 10.70
C SER A 191 8.48 20.21 11.38
N ASP A 192 8.53 20.81 12.57
CA ASP A 192 9.75 20.87 13.39
C ASP A 192 10.35 19.48 13.65
N PHE A 193 9.50 18.45 13.76
CA PHE A 193 9.95 17.08 13.91
C PHE A 193 10.83 16.62 12.74
N ILE A 194 10.42 16.90 11.49
CA ILE A 194 11.17 16.50 10.29
C ILE A 194 12.35 17.44 10.07
N LEU A 195 12.18 18.75 10.26
CA LEU A 195 13.26 19.73 10.15
C LEU A 195 14.42 19.40 11.09
N ASN A 196 14.16 19.11 12.36
CA ASN A 196 15.19 18.72 13.33
C ASN A 196 15.91 17.42 12.91
N LYS A 197 15.20 16.48 12.27
CA LYS A 197 15.80 15.24 11.76
C LYS A 197 16.69 15.48 10.55
N LEU A 198 16.27 16.36 9.63
CA LEU A 198 17.06 16.77 8.47
C LEU A 198 18.30 17.55 8.88
N GLU A 199 18.19 18.45 9.86
CA GLU A 199 19.35 19.16 10.42
C GLU A 199 20.36 18.18 11.04
N ALA A 200 19.88 17.23 11.87
CA ALA A 200 20.74 16.20 12.43
C ALA A 200 21.38 15.31 11.35
N LEU A 201 20.68 15.02 10.25
CA LEU A 201 21.22 14.31 9.09
C LEU A 201 22.29 15.13 8.37
N PHE A 202 22.06 16.43 8.14
CA PHE A 202 23.04 17.33 7.54
C PHE A 202 24.35 17.35 8.33
N LEU A 203 24.28 17.54 9.66
CA LEU A 203 25.47 17.66 10.52
C LEU A 203 26.38 16.43 10.51
N LYS A 204 25.82 15.23 10.29
CA LYS A 204 26.61 13.99 10.22
C LYS A 204 27.04 13.60 8.81
N THR A 205 26.48 14.22 7.78
CA THR A 205 26.74 13.87 6.38
C THR A 205 28.09 14.42 5.95
N LYS A 206 29.03 13.53 5.61
CA LYS A 206 30.39 13.90 5.19
C LYS A 206 30.49 14.21 3.70
N ASP A 207 29.63 13.60 2.89
CA ASP A 207 29.59 13.86 1.45
C ASP A 207 29.04 15.27 1.19
N LYS A 208 29.79 16.08 0.46
CA LYS A 208 29.44 17.49 0.22
C LYS A 208 28.21 17.64 -0.68
N ILE A 209 28.01 16.73 -1.62
CA ILE A 209 26.90 16.78 -2.57
C ILE A 209 25.60 16.47 -1.81
N ASP A 210 25.61 15.39 -1.02
CA ASP A 210 24.44 15.01 -0.23
C ASP A 210 24.14 16.02 0.87
N ALA A 211 25.16 16.54 1.57
CA ALA A 211 24.96 17.61 2.55
C ALA A 211 24.32 18.86 1.91
N ASN A 212 24.76 19.24 0.70
CA ASN A 212 24.16 20.36 -0.02
C ASN A 212 22.70 20.08 -0.41
N ARG A 213 22.39 18.87 -0.89
CA ARG A 213 21.00 18.46 -1.20
C ARG A 213 20.10 18.55 0.02
N ILE A 214 20.55 18.03 1.16
CA ILE A 214 19.81 18.09 2.43
C ILE A 214 19.57 19.55 2.84
N SER A 215 20.60 20.40 2.76
CA SER A 215 20.50 21.83 3.10
C SER A 215 19.48 22.59 2.23
N ILE A 216 19.47 22.33 0.92
CA ILE A 216 18.50 22.94 0.00
C ILE A 216 17.09 22.47 0.36
N ALA A 217 16.86 21.17 0.51
CA ALA A 217 15.55 20.62 0.87
C ALA A 217 15.05 21.15 2.22
N TYR A 218 15.93 21.22 3.23
CA TYR A 218 15.65 21.82 4.53
C TYR A 218 15.19 23.27 4.39
N THR A 219 15.91 24.08 3.61
CA THR A 219 15.58 25.50 3.41
C THR A 219 14.24 25.70 2.72
N ILE A 220 13.92 24.88 1.71
CA ILE A 220 12.61 24.89 1.05
C ILE A 220 11.50 24.59 2.07
N LEU A 221 11.66 23.52 2.84
CA LEU A 221 10.68 23.10 3.85
C LEU A 221 10.49 24.14 4.95
N LEU A 222 11.56 24.78 5.41
CA LEU A 222 11.53 25.83 6.43
C LEU A 222 10.70 27.02 5.96
N ASN A 223 10.96 27.50 4.74
CA ASN A 223 10.22 28.62 4.16
C ASN A 223 8.73 28.31 3.96
N GLU A 224 8.40 27.09 3.51
CA GLU A 224 7.01 26.66 3.33
C GLU A 224 6.23 26.57 4.65
N ARG A 225 6.92 26.25 5.75
CA ARG A 225 6.33 26.27 7.10
C ARG A 225 5.98 27.69 7.50
N ASP A 226 6.90 28.64 7.31
CA ASP A 226 6.77 30.02 7.78
C ASP A 226 5.75 30.84 6.95
N LEU A 227 5.35 30.35 5.77
CA LEU A 227 4.31 30.94 4.92
C LEU A 227 2.87 30.49 5.27
N LYS A 228 2.69 29.53 6.19
CA LYS A 228 1.39 28.93 6.57
C LYS A 228 0.96 29.32 7.97
#